data_AF-A0A856M6A4-F1
#
_entry.id   AF-A0A856M6A4-F1
#
_cell.length_a   1.000
_cell.length_b   1.000
_cell.length_c   1.000
_cell.angle_alpha   90.00
_cell.angle_beta   90.00
_cell.angle_gamma   90.00
#
_symmetry.space_group_name_H-M   'P 1'
#
loop_
_entity.id
_entity.type
_entity.pdbx_description
1 polymer ?
#
loop_
_entity_poly.entity_id
_entity_poly.type
_entity_poly.pdbx_seq_one_letter_code
_entity_poly.pdbx_strand_id
1 'polypeptide(L)'
;MRRIVARVVVTICLTVGMLGILGSNAPMSHAQAAFPTSVVNTQSTTNHIQNLHATVYRSPECTCCGGWIDHLKGNGFKIKDFRTPDIEAVKQKYNVPDNLTSCHTAIIDGYVIEGHVPAQDIKRLLQEKPNVLGLSVPQMPVGTPGMEMGNQKDPFSVLAFDNNSRVAVFNEY
;
A
#
# COMPACT_ATOMS: atom_id res chain seq x y z
N MET A 1 -11.16 14.08 -45.33
CA MET A 1 -11.90 15.25 -44.80
C MET A 1 -11.36 15.59 -43.42
N ARG A 2 -10.65 16.72 -43.29
CA ARG A 2 -10.44 17.51 -42.06
C ARG A 2 -9.64 18.75 -42.46
N ARG A 3 -10.37 19.83 -42.74
CA ARG A 3 -9.83 21.19 -42.93
C ARG A 3 -10.08 21.93 -41.63
N ILE A 4 -9.05 22.37 -40.91
CA ILE A 4 -9.17 23.52 -40.01
C ILE A 4 -7.86 24.31 -40.13
N VAL A 5 -8.00 25.51 -40.65
CA VAL A 5 -6.97 26.53 -40.86
C VAL A 5 -7.05 27.45 -39.64
N ALA A 6 -6.02 27.51 -38.81
CA ALA A 6 -5.95 28.46 -37.70
C ALA A 6 -5.10 29.67 -38.13
N ARG A 7 -5.78 30.82 -38.21
CA ARG A 7 -5.23 32.11 -38.65
C ARG A 7 -4.34 32.71 -37.56
N VAL A 8 -3.16 33.15 -38.00
CA VAL A 8 -2.26 34.07 -37.32
C VAL A 8 -2.95 35.42 -37.15
N VAL A 9 -2.96 35.97 -35.94
CA VAL A 9 -3.24 37.39 -35.68
C VAL A 9 -2.11 37.92 -34.81
N VAL A 10 -1.27 38.74 -35.45
CA VAL A 10 -0.21 39.53 -34.85
C VAL A 10 -0.83 40.82 -34.32
N THR A 11 -0.67 41.09 -33.03
CA THR A 11 -0.94 42.41 -32.45
C THR A 11 0.22 42.78 -31.55
N ILE A 12 1.20 43.51 -32.09
CA ILE A 12 2.29 44.13 -31.34
C ILE A 12 1.90 45.60 -31.16
N CYS A 13 1.55 45.95 -29.92
CA CYS A 13 1.24 47.32 -29.51
C CYS A 13 2.54 47.97 -29.02
N LEU A 14 3.07 48.92 -29.80
CA LEU A 14 4.18 49.80 -29.42
C LEU A 14 3.61 51.07 -28.78
N THR A 15 3.93 51.32 -27.51
CA THR A 15 3.82 52.66 -26.92
C THR A 15 5.09 53.03 -26.16
N VAL A 16 5.44 54.30 -26.32
CA VAL A 16 6.72 54.96 -26.07
C VAL A 16 6.64 55.82 -24.81
N GLY A 17 7.77 55.99 -24.12
CA GLY A 17 8.07 57.13 -23.24
C GLY A 17 7.59 57.00 -21.78
N MET A 18 8.18 57.65 -20.78
CA MET A 18 9.18 58.71 -20.75
C MET A 18 9.76 58.79 -19.32
N LEU A 19 11.03 59.15 -19.22
CA LEU A 19 11.80 59.40 -17.99
C LEU A 19 11.37 60.74 -17.35
N GLY A 20 11.20 60.80 -16.02
CA GLY A 20 10.87 62.03 -15.30
C GLY A 20 10.93 61.87 -13.77
N ILE A 21 11.48 62.87 -13.09
CA ILE A 21 12.13 62.81 -11.76
C ILE A 21 11.42 63.77 -10.76
N LEU A 22 11.53 63.44 -9.45
CA LEU A 22 11.47 64.27 -8.20
C LEU A 22 10.14 64.84 -7.65
N GLY A 23 9.98 64.70 -6.32
CA GLY A 23 9.24 65.61 -5.41
C GLY A 23 8.06 64.95 -4.65
N SER A 24 8.24 64.41 -3.44
CA SER A 24 8.05 65.05 -2.12
C SER A 24 6.61 65.15 -1.56
N ASN A 25 6.40 64.40 -0.46
CA ASN A 25 5.68 64.70 0.80
C ASN A 25 4.13 64.73 0.85
N ALA A 26 3.51 63.78 1.57
CA ALA A 26 2.49 64.01 2.62
C ALA A 26 2.01 62.68 3.25
N PRO A 27 1.62 62.65 4.54
CA PRO A 27 1.28 61.43 5.27
C PRO A 27 -0.21 61.09 5.11
N MET A 28 -0.53 59.84 4.80
CA MET A 28 -1.90 59.35 4.83
C MET A 28 -1.99 58.12 5.74
N SER A 29 -2.90 58.24 6.72
CA SER A 29 -3.65 57.20 7.42
C SER A 29 -3.18 55.77 7.23
N HIS A 30 -2.78 55.15 8.34
CA HIS A 30 -2.72 53.71 8.49
C HIS A 30 -4.15 53.13 8.36
N ALA A 31 -4.60 52.89 7.13
CA ALA A 31 -5.72 52.02 6.86
C ALA A 31 -5.32 50.61 7.33
N GLN A 32 -5.94 50.13 8.40
CA GLN A 32 -5.83 48.74 8.83
C GLN A 32 -6.56 47.87 7.80
N ALA A 33 -5.79 47.27 6.89
CA ALA A 33 -6.26 46.17 6.08
C ALA A 33 -6.52 44.97 7.02
N ALA A 34 -7.80 44.72 7.31
CA ALA A 34 -8.23 43.46 7.90
C ALA A 34 -8.02 42.37 6.85
N PHE A 35 -6.91 41.64 6.96
CA PHE A 35 -6.74 40.40 6.21
C PHE A 35 -7.81 39.42 6.71
N PRO A 36 -8.61 38.79 5.83
CA PRO A 36 -9.39 37.65 6.24
C PRO A 36 -8.38 36.60 6.69
N THR A 37 -8.41 36.24 7.96
CA THR A 37 -7.75 35.04 8.46
C THR A 37 -8.40 33.86 7.75
N SER A 38 -7.87 33.49 6.59
CA SER A 38 -8.06 32.17 6.01
C SER A 38 -7.46 31.19 7.01
N VAL A 39 -8.28 30.75 7.96
CA VAL A 39 -8.03 29.54 8.74
C VAL A 39 -7.90 28.43 7.70
N VAL A 40 -6.66 28.12 7.33
CA VAL A 40 -6.35 26.89 6.62
C VAL A 40 -6.73 25.80 7.61
N ASN A 41 -7.92 25.24 7.42
CA ASN A 41 -8.39 24.08 8.13
C ASN A 41 -7.47 22.94 7.71
N THR A 42 -6.35 22.82 8.40
CA THR A 42 -5.38 21.76 8.22
C THR A 42 -6.03 20.51 8.80
N GLN A 43 -6.89 19.89 8.00
CA GLN A 43 -7.27 18.50 8.20
C GLN A 43 -6.00 17.68 8.03
N SER A 44 -5.24 17.60 9.12
CA SER A 44 -4.20 16.60 9.30
C SER A 44 -4.90 15.27 9.16
N THR A 45 -4.63 14.63 8.02
CA THR A 45 -4.64 13.19 7.76
C THR A 45 -5.15 12.38 8.95
N THR A 46 -6.36 11.84 8.81
CA THR A 46 -6.82 10.74 9.64
C THR A 46 -5.70 9.71 9.73
N ASN A 47 -5.23 9.43 10.95
CA ASN A 47 -4.54 8.19 11.26
C ASN A 47 -5.44 7.06 10.75
N HIS A 48 -5.20 6.56 9.54
CA HIS A 48 -5.83 5.34 9.07
C HIS A 48 -5.22 4.25 9.93
N ILE A 49 -5.90 3.90 11.03
CA ILE A 49 -5.53 2.78 11.88
C ILE A 49 -5.62 1.55 10.97
N GLN A 50 -4.47 1.13 10.46
CA GLN A 50 -4.37 -0.09 9.66
C GLN A 50 -4.94 -1.22 10.50
N ASN A 51 -5.92 -1.93 9.95
CA ASN A 51 -6.53 -3.06 10.63
C ASN A 51 -5.54 -4.23 10.61
N LEU A 52 -4.67 -4.30 11.62
CA LEU A 52 -3.67 -5.36 11.75
C LEU A 52 -4.23 -6.59 12.45
N HIS A 53 -5.54 -6.83 12.40
CA HIS A 53 -6.13 -8.07 12.90
C HIS A 53 -6.08 -9.15 11.82
N ALA A 54 -5.44 -10.27 12.12
CA ALA A 54 -5.37 -11.42 11.24
C ALA A 54 -6.07 -12.62 11.85
N THR A 55 -6.94 -13.27 11.08
CA THR A 55 -7.38 -14.63 11.39
C THR A 55 -6.50 -15.59 10.62
N VAL A 56 -5.76 -16.44 11.32
CA VAL A 56 -4.79 -17.38 10.72
C VAL A 56 -5.35 -18.79 10.85
N TYR A 57 -5.46 -19.49 9.73
CA TYR A 57 -5.86 -20.88 9.64
C TYR A 57 -4.65 -21.75 9.36
N ARG A 58 -4.43 -22.78 10.16
CA ARG A 58 -3.31 -23.70 9.97
C ARG A 58 -3.63 -25.10 10.47
N SER A 59 -2.87 -26.09 10.00
CA SER A 59 -2.86 -27.41 10.62
C SER A 59 -2.38 -27.31 12.07
N PRO A 60 -2.94 -28.08 13.03
CA PRO A 60 -2.54 -27.97 14.43
C PRO A 60 -1.05 -28.34 14.62
N GLU A 61 -0.53 -29.20 13.75
CA GLU A 61 0.78 -29.84 13.85
C GLU A 61 1.89 -29.06 13.10
N CYS A 62 1.53 -27.98 12.39
CA CYS A 62 2.48 -27.15 11.67
C CYS A 62 3.25 -26.21 12.61
N THR A 63 4.51 -26.53 12.90
CA THR A 63 5.37 -25.75 13.81
C THR A 63 5.89 -24.46 13.17
N CYS A 64 6.29 -24.46 11.90
CA CYS A 64 6.77 -23.26 11.20
C CYS A 64 5.70 -22.17 11.07
N CYS A 65 4.43 -22.56 10.95
CA CYS A 65 3.29 -21.65 11.00
C CYS A 65 3.25 -20.83 12.32
N GLY A 66 3.71 -21.43 13.43
CA GLY A 66 3.86 -20.73 14.71
C GLY A 66 4.92 -19.64 14.68
N GLY A 67 6.09 -19.93 14.07
CA GLY A 67 7.15 -18.93 13.87
C GLY A 67 6.68 -17.74 13.03
N TRP A 68 5.92 -17.98 11.97
CA TRP A 68 5.33 -16.90 11.17
C TRP A 68 4.30 -16.07 11.95
N ILE A 69 3.45 -16.72 12.77
CA ILE A 69 2.53 -16.02 13.67
C ILE A 69 3.30 -15.09 14.63
N ASP A 70 4.41 -15.57 15.19
CA ASP A 70 5.21 -14.78 16.13
C ASP A 70 5.91 -13.61 15.43
N HIS A 71 6.38 -13.81 14.19
CA HIS A 71 6.85 -12.71 13.32
C HIS A 71 5.78 -11.64 13.12
N LEU A 72 4.53 -12.02 12.82
CA LEU A 72 3.44 -11.05 12.67
C LEU A 72 3.13 -10.32 13.97
N LYS A 73 3.07 -11.02 15.11
CA LYS A 73 2.88 -10.38 16.43
C LYS A 73 3.99 -9.36 16.72
N GLY A 74 5.25 -9.74 16.48
CA GLY A 74 6.41 -8.84 16.62
C GLY A 74 6.35 -7.60 15.73
N ASN A 75 5.60 -7.68 14.63
CA ASN A 75 5.34 -6.58 13.70
C ASN A 75 4.04 -5.80 13.98
N GLY A 76 3.37 -6.06 15.12
CA GLY A 76 2.20 -5.30 15.58
C GLY A 76 0.84 -5.89 15.20
N PHE A 77 0.80 -7.06 14.54
CA PHE A 77 -0.46 -7.72 14.21
C PHE A 77 -1.11 -8.38 15.43
N LYS A 78 -2.45 -8.35 15.46
CA LYS A 78 -3.28 -9.04 16.44
C LYS A 78 -3.80 -10.33 15.80
N ILE A 79 -3.31 -11.47 16.28
CA ILE A 79 -3.56 -12.77 15.65
C ILE A 79 -4.68 -13.52 16.38
N LYS A 80 -5.65 -14.02 15.62
CA LYS A 80 -6.57 -15.08 16.00
C LYS A 80 -6.13 -16.38 15.32
N ASP A 81 -5.53 -17.28 16.09
CA ASP A 81 -5.04 -18.59 15.61
C ASP A 81 -6.18 -19.63 15.60
N PHE A 82 -6.56 -20.11 14.42
CA PHE A 82 -7.57 -21.15 14.22
C PHE A 82 -6.89 -22.41 13.66
N ARG A 83 -6.86 -23.45 14.48
CA ARG A 83 -6.29 -24.74 14.10
C ARG A 83 -7.37 -25.63 13.51
N THR A 84 -7.12 -26.20 12.33
CA THR A 84 -8.06 -27.08 11.63
C THR A 84 -7.34 -28.29 11.05
N PRO A 85 -7.89 -29.51 11.16
CA PRO A 85 -7.34 -30.67 10.49
C PRO A 85 -7.52 -30.62 8.95
N ASP A 86 -8.42 -29.77 8.47
CA ASP A 86 -8.72 -29.59 7.04
C ASP A 86 -8.35 -28.18 6.59
N ILE A 87 -7.06 -27.98 6.32
CA ILE A 87 -6.53 -26.71 5.80
C ILE A 87 -6.85 -26.52 4.31
N GLU A 88 -7.02 -27.61 3.57
CA GLU A 88 -7.32 -27.56 2.14
C GLU A 88 -8.72 -27.00 1.88
N ALA A 89 -9.72 -27.35 2.70
CA ALA A 89 -11.04 -26.74 2.63
C ALA A 89 -11.00 -25.22 2.89
N VAL A 90 -10.06 -24.73 3.72
CA VAL A 90 -9.88 -23.29 3.95
C VAL A 90 -9.32 -22.61 2.69
N LYS A 91 -8.27 -23.17 2.09
CA LYS A 91 -7.66 -22.64 0.86
C LYS A 91 -8.70 -22.55 -0.27
N GLN A 92 -9.49 -23.60 -0.46
CA GLN A 92 -10.59 -23.62 -1.44
C GLN A 92 -11.65 -22.56 -1.14
N LYS A 93 -12.08 -22.44 0.13
CA LYS A 93 -13.05 -21.43 0.56
C LYS A 93 -12.60 -20.00 0.25
N TYR A 94 -11.30 -19.73 0.31
CA TYR A 94 -10.72 -18.42 0.04
C TYR A 94 -10.11 -18.30 -1.36
N ASN A 95 -10.43 -19.23 -2.28
CA ASN A 95 -10.00 -19.23 -3.68
C ASN A 95 -8.47 -19.11 -3.86
N VAL A 96 -7.68 -19.76 -2.98
CA VAL A 96 -6.24 -19.87 -3.16
C VAL A 96 -5.97 -20.82 -4.34
N PRO A 97 -5.28 -20.39 -5.41
CA PRO A 97 -4.93 -21.28 -6.52
C PRO A 97 -3.98 -22.40 -6.07
N ASP A 98 -4.16 -23.62 -6.59
CA ASP A 98 -3.38 -24.80 -6.19
C ASP A 98 -1.86 -24.59 -6.29
N ASN A 99 -1.40 -23.91 -7.34
CA ASN A 99 0.01 -23.61 -7.59
C ASN A 99 0.58 -22.50 -6.69
N LEU A 100 -0.25 -21.84 -5.88
CA LEU A 100 0.14 -20.80 -4.93
C LEU A 100 -0.01 -21.25 -3.47
N THR A 101 -0.34 -22.52 -3.23
CA THR A 101 -0.59 -23.03 -1.87
C THR A 101 0.69 -23.13 -1.03
N SER A 102 0.51 -23.00 0.27
CA SER A 102 1.54 -23.15 1.30
C SER A 102 0.96 -23.90 2.51
N CYS A 103 1.54 -23.72 3.70
CA CYS A 103 1.19 -24.45 4.93
C CYS A 103 0.04 -23.82 5.73
N HIS A 104 -0.29 -22.54 5.51
CA HIS A 104 -1.33 -21.80 6.22
C HIS A 104 -1.91 -20.67 5.38
N THR A 105 -3.13 -20.24 5.74
CA THR A 105 -3.86 -19.14 5.10
C THR A 105 -4.29 -18.15 6.18
N ALA A 106 -4.05 -16.87 5.98
CA ALA A 106 -4.52 -15.81 6.86
C ALA A 106 -5.44 -14.82 6.13
N ILE A 107 -6.41 -14.26 6.85
CA ILE A 107 -7.33 -13.24 6.35
C ILE A 107 -7.11 -11.95 7.13
N ILE A 108 -6.77 -10.89 6.41
CA ILE A 108 -6.41 -9.57 6.96
C ILE A 108 -7.06 -8.47 6.11
N ASP A 109 -7.96 -7.68 6.71
CA ASP A 109 -8.71 -6.62 6.02
C ASP A 109 -9.38 -7.07 4.70
N GLY A 110 -9.80 -8.33 4.61
CA GLY A 110 -10.40 -8.94 3.42
C GLY A 110 -9.40 -9.53 2.42
N TYR A 111 -8.10 -9.30 2.57
CA TYR A 111 -7.06 -9.93 1.76
C TYR A 111 -6.71 -11.33 2.25
N VAL A 112 -6.40 -12.21 1.31
CA VAL A 112 -5.87 -13.55 1.56
C VAL A 112 -4.34 -13.49 1.61
N ILE A 113 -3.74 -14.01 2.67
CA ILE A 113 -2.29 -14.11 2.83
C ILE A 113 -1.94 -15.59 2.95
N GLU A 114 -1.31 -16.14 1.91
CA GLU A 114 -0.98 -17.56 1.82
C GLU A 114 0.52 -17.78 2.07
N GLY A 115 0.84 -18.61 3.06
CA GLY A 115 2.22 -18.96 3.39
C GLY A 115 3.02 -17.85 4.05
N HIS A 116 4.35 -18.01 4.00
CA HIS A 116 5.30 -17.24 4.79
C HIS A 116 5.58 -15.82 4.21
N VAL A 117 4.53 -15.04 3.97
CA VAL A 117 4.61 -13.66 3.47
C VAL A 117 5.21 -12.73 4.54
N PRO A 118 6.22 -11.91 4.23
CA PRO A 118 6.77 -10.94 5.17
C PRO A 118 5.76 -9.88 5.63
N ALA A 119 5.77 -9.58 6.94
CA ALA A 119 4.91 -8.56 7.56
C ALA A 119 4.98 -7.19 6.86
N GLN A 120 6.12 -6.81 6.29
CA GLN A 120 6.27 -5.54 5.58
C GLN A 120 5.52 -5.54 4.24
N ASP A 121 5.52 -6.66 3.51
CA ASP A 121 4.73 -6.78 2.28
C ASP A 121 3.23 -6.77 2.58
N ILE A 122 2.80 -7.39 3.68
CA ILE A 122 1.40 -7.32 4.16
C ILE A 122 1.03 -5.87 4.51
N LYS A 123 1.89 -5.15 5.25
CA LYS A 123 1.63 -3.73 5.57
C LYS A 123 1.54 -2.87 4.32
N ARG A 124 2.41 -3.12 3.33
CA ARG A 124 2.36 -2.44 2.02
C ARG A 124 1.05 -2.73 1.29
N LEU A 125 0.62 -3.99 1.25
CA LEU A 125 -0.68 -4.39 0.69
C LEU A 125 -1.84 -3.61 1.33
N LEU A 126 -1.88 -3.55 2.66
CA LEU A 126 -2.94 -2.84 3.41
C LEU A 126 -2.90 -1.32 3.23
N GLN A 127 -1.72 -0.76 2.94
CA GLN A 127 -1.55 0.66 2.66
C GLN A 127 -1.97 1.01 1.22
N GLU A 128 -1.50 0.24 0.25
CA GLU A 128 -1.72 0.50 -1.19
C GLU A 128 -3.13 0.07 -1.64
N LYS A 129 -3.71 -0.93 -0.96
CA LYS A 129 -5.01 -1.53 -1.25
C LYS A 129 -5.23 -1.85 -2.75
N PRO A 130 -4.30 -2.56 -3.41
CA PRO A 130 -4.48 -2.92 -4.81
C PRO A 130 -5.67 -3.86 -5.01
N ASN A 131 -6.22 -3.88 -6.22
CA ASN A 131 -7.32 -4.76 -6.59
C ASN A 131 -6.80 -6.19 -6.87
N VAL A 132 -6.46 -6.89 -5.80
CA VAL A 132 -6.00 -8.28 -5.79
C VAL A 132 -6.78 -9.04 -4.72
N LEU A 133 -6.82 -10.37 -4.84
CA LEU A 133 -7.38 -11.22 -3.80
C LEU A 133 -6.40 -11.37 -2.63
N GLY A 134 -5.10 -11.46 -2.91
CA GLY A 134 -4.14 -11.76 -1.88
C GLY A 134 -2.68 -11.75 -2.30
N LEU A 135 -1.82 -12.08 -1.31
CA LEU A 135 -0.41 -12.36 -1.48
C LEU A 135 -0.12 -13.81 -1.14
N SER A 136 0.82 -14.44 -1.84
CA SER A 136 1.31 -15.78 -1.55
C SER A 136 2.84 -15.82 -1.56
N VAL A 137 3.40 -16.59 -0.63
CA VAL A 137 4.72 -17.24 -0.79
C VAL A 137 4.43 -18.75 -0.90
N PRO A 138 4.43 -19.32 -2.12
CA PRO A 138 4.10 -20.73 -2.31
C PRO A 138 5.13 -21.66 -1.66
N GLN A 139 4.71 -22.89 -1.39
CA GLN A 139 5.56 -23.91 -0.75
C GLN A 139 6.07 -23.46 0.62
N MET A 140 7.34 -23.67 0.95
CA MET A 140 7.97 -23.25 2.22
C MET A 140 9.48 -23.00 2.04
N PRO A 141 9.90 -21.92 1.34
CA PRO A 141 11.31 -21.61 1.12
C PRO A 141 12.04 -21.31 2.43
N VAL A 142 13.30 -21.78 2.54
CA VAL A 142 14.13 -21.53 3.73
C VAL A 142 14.48 -20.05 3.83
N GLY A 143 14.44 -19.50 5.04
CA GLY A 143 14.74 -18.08 5.29
C GLY A 143 13.57 -17.13 5.06
N THR A 144 12.39 -17.65 4.73
CA THR A 144 11.13 -16.91 4.89
C THR A 144 10.79 -16.78 6.38
N PRO A 145 9.96 -15.81 6.81
CA PRO A 145 9.68 -15.58 8.22
C PRO A 145 9.02 -16.79 8.90
N GLY A 146 9.62 -17.33 9.96
CA GLY A 146 9.19 -18.59 10.60
C GLY A 146 9.78 -19.86 9.99
N MET A 147 10.62 -19.74 8.95
CA MET A 147 11.39 -20.81 8.29
C MET A 147 12.91 -20.52 8.30
N GLU A 148 13.38 -19.68 9.24
CA GLU A 148 14.80 -19.34 9.37
C GLU A 148 15.62 -20.53 9.83
N MET A 149 16.73 -20.81 9.13
CA MET A 149 17.69 -21.86 9.50
C MET A 149 19.11 -21.30 9.49
N GLY A 150 19.49 -20.65 10.59
CA GLY A 150 20.78 -19.98 10.71
C GLY A 150 20.94 -18.89 9.64
N ASN A 151 22.00 -19.00 8.82
CA ASN A 151 22.31 -18.04 7.76
C ASN A 151 21.82 -18.49 6.37
N GLN A 152 21.13 -19.63 6.25
CA GLN A 152 20.61 -20.10 4.98
C GLN A 152 19.35 -19.33 4.58
N LYS A 153 19.29 -18.89 3.32
CA LYS A 153 18.13 -18.24 2.73
C LYS A 153 18.02 -18.63 1.26
N ASP A 154 16.90 -19.25 0.91
CA ASP A 154 16.56 -19.54 -0.48
C ASP A 154 15.96 -18.28 -1.12
N PRO A 155 16.20 -18.02 -2.42
CA PRO A 155 15.53 -16.95 -3.11
C PRO A 155 14.03 -17.24 -3.19
N PHE A 156 13.21 -16.22 -2.98
CA PHE A 156 11.75 -16.36 -3.09
C PHE A 156 11.08 -15.09 -3.58
N SER A 157 9.90 -15.25 -4.16
CA SER A 157 9.05 -14.13 -4.57
C SER A 157 7.78 -14.11 -3.73
N VAL A 158 7.33 -12.90 -3.40
CA VAL A 158 5.97 -12.67 -2.92
C VAL A 158 5.11 -12.41 -4.15
N LEU A 159 4.07 -13.21 -4.33
CA LEU A 159 3.21 -13.18 -5.51
C LEU A 159 1.86 -12.57 -5.15
N ALA A 160 1.44 -11.53 -5.86
CA ALA A 160 0.07 -11.05 -5.80
C ALA A 160 -0.81 -11.84 -6.76
N PHE A 161 -2.01 -12.21 -6.33
CA PHE A 161 -2.96 -12.95 -7.15
C PHE A 161 -4.39 -12.43 -7.03
N ASP A 162 -5.20 -12.63 -8.07
CA ASP A 162 -6.60 -12.21 -8.11
C ASP A 162 -7.58 -13.39 -8.31
N ASN A 163 -8.89 -13.09 -8.27
CA ASN A 163 -9.95 -14.09 -8.43
C ASN A 163 -9.94 -14.82 -9.79
N ASN A 164 -9.22 -14.32 -10.79
CA ASN A 164 -9.06 -14.98 -12.09
C ASN A 164 -7.75 -15.79 -12.15
N SER A 165 -7.11 -16.04 -11.01
CA SER A 165 -5.81 -16.71 -10.90
C SER A 165 -4.69 -16.04 -11.70
N ARG A 166 -4.81 -14.74 -12.01
CA ARG A 166 -3.69 -13.97 -12.56
C ARG A 166 -2.69 -13.70 -11.45
N VAL A 167 -1.41 -13.79 -11.78
CA VAL A 167 -0.31 -13.66 -10.83
C VAL A 167 0.65 -12.58 -11.30
N ALA A 168 1.12 -11.75 -10.37
CA ALA A 168 2.19 -10.79 -10.59
C ALA A 168 3.19 -10.84 -9.43
N VAL A 169 4.47 -10.58 -9.71
CA VAL A 169 5.47 -10.44 -8.65
C VAL A 169 5.17 -9.15 -7.87
N PHE A 170 4.97 -9.30 -6.57
CA PHE A 170 4.82 -8.18 -5.65
C PHE A 170 6.18 -7.74 -5.10
N ASN A 171 7.05 -8.69 -4.75
CA ASN A 171 8.41 -8.45 -4.25
C ASN A 171 9.30 -9.69 -4.43
N GLU A 172 10.63 -9.53 -4.36
CA GLU A 172 11.64 -10.60 -4.47
C GLU A 172 12.68 -10.50 -3.35
N TYR A 173 13.22 -11.64 -2.91
CA TYR A 173 14.08 -11.77 -1.73
C TYR A 173 15.27 -12.72 -1.92
#